data_AF-A0A830GX43-F1
#
_entry.id   AF-A0A830GX43-F1
#
_cell.length_a   1.000
_cell.length_b   1.000
_cell.length_c   1.000
_cell.angle_alpha   90.00
_cell.angle_beta   90.00
_cell.angle_gamma   90.00
#
_symmetry.space_group_name_H-M   'P 1'
#
loop_
_entity.id
_entity.type
_entity.pdbx_description
1 polymer ?
#
loop_
_entity_poly.entity_id
_entity_poly.type
_entity_poly.pdbx_seq_one_letter_code
_entity_poly.pdbx_strand_id
1 'polypeptide(L)' 'MLIFDESQELRKLKGYDLLHPIAYAYDNLGIKFIFTGSETGMVYDFLKLDDAKYPLYGRAYTEALYNLCLRKLHWNS' A
#
# COMPACT_ATOMS: atom_id res chain seq x y z
N MET A 1 5.44 -11.09 -9.75
CA MET A 1 4.72 -10.47 -8.62
C MET A 1 5.75 -10.03 -7.61
N LEU A 2 5.66 -8.80 -7.11
CA LEU A 2 6.56 -8.24 -6.11
C LEU A 2 5.76 -7.86 -4.86
N ILE A 3 6.32 -8.19 -3.70
CA ILE A 3 5.68 -7.95 -2.40
C ILE A 3 6.59 -7.06 -1.59
N PHE A 4 6.05 -5.96 -1.09
CA PHE A 4 6.72 -5.06 -0.16
C PHE A 4 6.09 -5.24 1.20
N ASP A 5 6.82 -5.91 2.10
CA ASP A 5 6.39 -6.09 3.47
C ASP A 5 6.69 -4.84 4.30
N GLU A 6 5.77 -4.45 5.19
CA GLU A 6 5.83 -3.21 5.98
C GLU A 6 6.22 -1.99 5.13
N SER A 7 5.54 -1.83 4.00
CA SER A 7 5.87 -0.86 2.94
C SER A 7 5.93 0.59 3.42
N GLN A 8 5.30 0.92 4.55
CA GLN A 8 5.46 2.23 5.19
C GLN A 8 6.91 2.55 5.58
N GLU A 9 7.74 1.53 5.83
CA GLU A 9 9.15 1.70 6.16
C GLU A 9 9.96 2.26 4.99
N LEU A 10 9.49 2.04 3.74
CA LEU A 10 10.11 2.58 2.54
C LEU A 10 10.10 4.11 2.50
N ARG A 11 9.20 4.76 3.24
CA ARG A 11 9.20 6.24 3.42
C ARG A 11 10.49 6.75 4.08
N LYS A 12 11.20 5.89 4.82
CA LYS A 12 12.47 6.22 5.47
C LYS A 12 13.62 6.32 4.48
N LEU A 13 13.47 5.79 3.26
CA LEU A 13 14.45 5.87 2.17
C LEU A 13 14.43 7.27 1.53
N LYS A 14 14.99 8.24 2.25
CA LYS A 14 15.09 9.62 1.77
C LYS A 14 15.97 9.70 0.51
N GLY A 15 15.51 10.49 -0.47
CA GLY A 15 16.25 10.75 -1.71
C GLY A 15 16.03 9.73 -2.82
N TYR A 16 15.26 8.66 -2.57
CA TYR A 16 14.88 7.69 -3.59
C TYR A 16 13.41 7.86 -3.97
N ASP A 17 13.15 7.91 -5.27
CA ASP A 17 11.79 7.87 -5.82
C ASP A 17 11.45 6.44 -6.24
N LEU A 18 10.74 5.74 -5.37
CA LEU A 18 10.29 4.38 -5.63
C LEU A 18 8.99 4.35 -6.46
N LEU A 19 8.19 5.41 -6.44
CA LEU A 19 6.87 5.40 -7.06
C LEU A 19 6.96 5.43 -8.58
N HIS A 20 7.93 6.16 -9.15
CA HIS A 20 8.15 6.17 -10.60
C HIS A 20 8.50 4.80 -11.19
N PRO A 21 9.51 4.06 -10.69
CA PRO A 21 9.81 2.74 -11.23
C PRO A 21 8.68 1.73 -10.98
N ILE A 22 7.96 1.83 -9.85
CA ILE A 22 6.78 0.99 -9.60
C ILE A 22 5.67 1.27 -10.61
N ALA A 23 5.35 2.54 -10.88
CA ALA A 23 4.34 2.93 -11.87
C ALA A 23 4.72 2.44 -13.26
N TYR A 24 5.97 2.63 -13.67
CA TYR A 24 6.48 2.13 -14.94
C TYR A 24 6.34 0.61 -15.06
N ALA A 25 6.73 -0.12 -14.01
CA ALA A 25 6.64 -1.59 -13.98
C ALA A 25 5.19 -2.09 -13.97
N TYR A 26 4.29 -1.39 -13.30
CA TYR A 26 2.85 -1.68 -13.29
C TYR A 26 2.27 -1.56 -14.71
N ASP A 27 2.59 -0.47 -15.41
CA ASP A 27 2.01 -0.19 -16.74
C ASP A 27 2.64 -1.03 -17.86
N ASN A 28 3.96 -1.22 -17.83
CA ASN A 28 4.71 -1.71 -18.99
C ASN A 28 5.21 -3.15 -18.85
N LEU A 29 5.36 -3.67 -17.63
CA LEU A 29 5.99 -4.97 -17.40
C LEU A 29 4.99 -6.05 -16.96
N GLY A 30 3.71 -5.70 -16.77
CA GLY A 30 2.68 -6.63 -16.30
C GLY A 30 2.96 -7.17 -14.88
N ILE A 31 3.76 -6.46 -14.09
CA ILE A 31 4.13 -6.87 -12.74
C ILE A 31 3.00 -6.51 -11.77
N LYS A 32 2.50 -7.51 -11.05
CA LYS A 32 1.60 -7.31 -9.91
C LYS A 32 2.38 -6.92 -8.67
N PHE A 33 1.93 -5.87 -7.99
CA PHE A 33 2.48 -5.38 -6.75
C PHE A 33 1.53 -5.65 -5.58
N ILE A 34 2.08 -6.08 -4.45
CA ILE A 34 1.37 -6.20 -3.18
C ILE A 34 2.14 -5.37 -2.16
N PHE A 35 1.45 -4.42 -1.53
CA PHE A 35 1.98 -3.62 -0.43
C PHE A 35 1.25 -4.04 0.83
N THR A 36 2.00 -4.48 1.83
CA THR A 36 1.46 -4.75 3.16
C THR A 36 1.92 -3.63 4.11
N GLY A 37 1.23 -3.52 5.23
CA GLY A 37 1.67 -2.68 6.33
C GLY A 37 0.70 -2.78 7.48
N SER A 38 1.26 -2.82 8.69
CA SER A 38 0.50 -2.76 9.94
C SER A 38 -0.11 -1.37 10.17
N GLU A 39 0.48 -0.33 9.58
CA GLU A 39 0.00 1.05 9.65
C GLU A 39 -0.58 1.51 8.31
N THR A 40 -1.84 1.16 8.07
CA THR A 40 -2.55 1.41 6.80
C THR A 40 -2.46 2.87 6.32
N GLY A 41 -2.63 3.85 7.22
CA GLY A 41 -2.50 5.27 6.86
C GLY A 41 -1.11 5.64 6.35
N MET A 42 -0.06 5.01 6.88
CA MET A 42 1.31 5.25 6.42
C MET A 42 1.60 4.57 5.07
N VAL A 43 0.97 3.44 4.78
CA VAL A 43 1.04 2.81 3.45
C VAL A 43 0.37 3.71 2.41
N TYR A 44 -0.82 4.25 2.72
CA TYR A 44 -1.49 5.22 1.85
C TYR A 44 -0.64 6.47 1.61
N ASP A 45 -0.05 7.01 2.67
CA ASP A 45 0.87 8.15 2.58
C ASP A 45 2.09 7.86 1.71
N PHE A 46 2.61 6.63 1.73
CA PHE A 46 3.74 6.21 0.90
C PHE A 46 3.34 6.15 -0.58
N LEU A 47 2.22 5.51 -0.89
CA LEU A 47 1.78 5.25 -2.26
C LEU A 47 1.21 6.48 -2.98
N LYS A 48 0.73 7.49 -2.24
CA LYS A 48 0.19 8.75 -2.79
C LYS A 48 -0.90 8.51 -3.85
N LEU A 49 -1.82 7.59 -3.55
CA LEU A 49 -2.86 7.17 -4.49
C LEU A 49 -3.92 8.24 -4.77
N ASP A 50 -4.06 9.22 -3.88
CA ASP A 50 -5.07 10.29 -3.89
C ASP A 50 -4.55 11.63 -4.43
N ASP A 51 -3.26 11.76 -4.76
CA ASP A 51 -2.65 12.98 -5.28
C ASP A 51 -2.25 12.86 -6.75
N ALA A 52 -2.94 13.61 -7.62
CA ALA A 52 -2.73 13.63 -9.07
C ALA A 52 -1.32 14.03 -9.52
N LYS A 53 -0.49 14.58 -8.63
CA LYS A 53 0.91 14.89 -8.93
C LYS A 53 1.82 13.65 -8.90
N TYR A 54 1.36 12.55 -8.31
CA TYR A 54 2.17 11.35 -8.09
C TYR A 54 1.88 10.26 -9.12
N PRO A 55 2.89 9.45 -9.46
CA PRO A 55 2.84 8.57 -10.60
C PRO A 55 1.96 7.34 -10.37
N LEU A 56 1.44 7.06 -9.18
CA LEU A 56 0.49 5.96 -8.96
C LEU A 56 -0.98 6.40 -8.95
N TYR A 57 -1.25 7.70 -8.98
CA TYR A 57 -2.60 8.22 -9.00
C TYR A 57 -3.43 7.66 -10.15
N GLY A 58 -4.70 7.36 -9.88
CA GLY A 58 -5.68 6.90 -10.87
C GLY A 58 -5.50 5.45 -11.36
N ARG A 59 -4.51 4.70 -10.85
CA ARG A 59 -4.36 3.27 -11.18
C ARG A 59 -5.29 2.40 -10.35
N ALA A 60 -5.85 1.37 -10.98
CA ALA A 60 -6.71 0.42 -10.30
C ALA A 60 -5.92 -0.41 -9.28
N TYR A 61 -6.43 -0.50 -8.05
CA TYR A 61 -5.89 -1.34 -7.01
C TYR A 61 -7.02 -2.05 -6.25
N THR A 62 -6.66 -3.08 -5.49
CA THR A 62 -7.58 -3.79 -4.60
C THR A 62 -7.02 -3.70 -3.19
N GLU A 63 -7.86 -3.34 -2.24
CA GLU A 63 -7.52 -3.31 -0.82
C GLU A 63 -8.07 -4.56 -0.12
N ALA A 64 -7.27 -5.13 0.78
CA ALA A 64 -7.70 -6.17 1.71
C ALA A 64 -7.35 -5.74 3.14
N LEU A 65 -8.36 -5.50 3.96
CA LEU A 65 -8.19 -5.12 5.37
C LEU A 65 -8.36 -6.36 6.27
N TYR A 66 -7.33 -6.67 7.04
CA TYR A 66 -7.34 -7.78 7.99
C TYR A 66 -7.50 -7.24 9.41
N ASN A 67 -8.75 -7.12 9.86
CA ASN A 67 -9.03 -6.79 11.25
C ASN A 67 -9.00 -8.07 12.10
N LEU A 68 -8.08 -8.12 13.07
CA LEU A 68 -8.13 -9.14 14.12
C LEU A 68 -9.35 -8.88 15.00
N CYS A 69 -10.43 -9.62 14.73
CA CYS A 69 -11.54 -9.73 15.65
C CYS A 69 -11.11 -10.66 16.80
N LEU A 70 -10.56 -10.10 17.90
CA LEU A 70 -10.70 -10.75 19.21
C LEU A 70 -12.18 -10.61 19.59
N ARG A 71 -12.96 -11.62 19.20
CA ARG A 71 -14.37 -11.77 19.52
C ARG A 71 -14.55 -11.62 21.05
N LYS A 72 -14.97 -10.44 21.53
CA LYS A 72 -15.64 -10.33 22.83
C LYS A 72 -16.97 -11.07 22.72
N LEU A 73 -16.93 -12.39 22.90
CA LEU A 73 -18.10 -13.18 23.28
C LEU A 73 -18.37 -12.92 24.76
N HIS A 74 -19.02 -11.80 25.11
CA HIS A 74 -19.77 -11.73 26.36
C HIS A 74 -20.79 -10.58 26.39
N TRP A 75 -22.04 -11.00 26.61
CA TRP A 75 -23.22 -10.31 27.15
C TRP A 75 -23.92 -9.19 26.38
N ASN A 76 -25.13 -9.52 25.91
CA ASN A 76 -26.31 -8.83 26.42
C ASN A 76 -27.18 -9.85 27.16
N SER A 77 -27.46 -9.56 28.44
CA SER A 77 -28.50 -10.19 29.26
C SER A 77 -29.87 -9.72 28.78
#